data_AF-A0A967YWW2-F1
#
_entry.id   AF-A0A967YWW2-F1
#
_cell.length_a   1.000
_cell.length_b   1.000
_cell.length_c   1.000
_cell.angle_alpha   90.00
_cell.angle_beta   90.00
_cell.angle_gamma   90.00
#
_symmetry.space_group_name_H-M   'P 1'
#
loop_
_entity.id
_entity.type
_entity.pdbx_description
1 polymer ?
#
loop_
_entity_poly.entity_id
_entity_poly.type
_entity_poly.pdbx_seq_one_letter_code
_entity_poly.pdbx_strand_id
1 'polypeptide(L)'
;MMTKPVPICGEHRISKVWTSTTFEYNEEGISIRVPDVPAWVCPVDGEASFTPETVDELLATVRELIELAKRARERRSTFTQYIVSVG
;
A
#
# COMPACT_ATOMS: atom_id res chain seq x y z
N MET A 1 9.53 26.85 12.23
CA MET A 1 8.99 25.48 12.42
C MET A 1 7.53 25.51 12.00
N MET A 2 7.20 25.08 10.78
CA MET A 2 5.79 24.97 10.34
C MET A 2 5.22 23.71 10.98
N THR A 3 4.45 23.87 12.04
CA THR A 3 3.58 22.82 12.57
C THR A 3 2.50 22.56 11.53
N LYS A 4 2.71 21.60 10.62
CA LYS A 4 1.67 21.13 9.69
C LYS A 4 0.43 20.82 10.56
N PRO A 5 -0.76 21.38 10.25
CA PRO A 5 -1.94 21.19 11.08
C PRO A 5 -2.30 19.71 11.15
N VAL A 6 -2.71 19.25 12.33
CA VAL A 6 -3.17 17.87 12.53
C VAL A 6 -4.42 17.67 11.67
N PRO A 7 -4.45 16.66 10.77
CA PRO A 7 -5.61 16.41 9.94
C PRO A 7 -6.79 15.97 10.81
N ILE A 8 -7.98 16.40 10.42
CA ILE A 8 -9.24 16.04 11.05
C ILE A 8 -9.85 14.91 10.22
N CYS A 9 -10.34 13.86 10.87
CA CYS A 9 -11.13 12.82 10.20
C CYS A 9 -12.40 13.44 9.61
N GLY A 10 -12.67 13.18 8.33
CA GLY A 10 -13.79 13.79 7.62
C GLY A 10 -15.17 13.38 8.16
N GLU A 11 -15.26 12.14 8.64
CA GLU A 11 -16.52 11.56 9.15
C GLU A 11 -16.75 11.93 10.61
N HIS A 12 -15.76 11.70 11.48
CA HIS A 12 -15.90 11.85 12.92
C HIS A 12 -15.61 13.28 13.42
N ARG A 13 -15.03 14.15 12.58
CA ARG A 13 -14.58 15.52 12.93
C ARG A 13 -13.65 15.60 14.15
N ILE A 14 -12.93 14.53 14.43
CA ILE A 14 -11.93 14.44 15.49
C ILE A 14 -10.52 14.57 14.92
N SER A 15 -9.58 15.08 15.73
CA SER A 15 -8.17 15.10 15.39
C SER A 15 -7.63 13.68 15.27
N LYS A 16 -6.95 13.40 14.16
CA LYS A 16 -6.22 12.15 13.99
C LYS A 16 -5.03 12.09 14.94
N VAL A 17 -4.60 10.88 15.27
CA VAL A 17 -3.44 10.63 16.13
C VAL A 17 -2.27 10.15 15.26
N TRP A 18 -1.07 10.63 15.55
CA TRP A 18 0.13 10.16 14.87
C TRP A 18 0.51 8.77 15.41
N THR A 19 0.42 7.75 14.55
CA THR A 19 0.72 6.36 14.91
C THR A 19 1.23 5.59 13.69
N SER A 20 1.78 4.40 13.91
CA SER A 20 2.05 3.44 12.84
C SER A 20 0.77 2.74 12.39
N THR A 21 0.67 2.46 11.09
CA THR A 21 -0.40 1.64 10.50
C THR A 21 0.14 0.77 9.38
N THR A 22 -0.67 -0.17 8.89
CA THR A 22 -0.34 -0.98 7.72
C THR A 22 -0.90 -0.31 6.48
N PHE A 23 -0.03 -0.02 5.52
CA PHE A 23 -0.44 0.41 4.19
C PHE A 23 -0.78 -0.81 3.34
N GLU A 24 -1.99 -0.88 2.81
CA GLU A 24 -2.44 -1.95 1.94
C GLU A 24 -2.73 -1.42 0.54
N TYR A 25 -2.20 -2.12 -0.46
CA TYR A 25 -2.45 -1.82 -1.86
C TYR A 25 -2.82 -3.09 -2.60
N ASN A 26 -3.88 -3.01 -3.42
CA ASN A 26 -4.34 -4.13 -4.23
C ASN A 26 -4.48 -3.67 -5.68
N GLU A 27 -3.78 -4.33 -6.58
CA GLU A 27 -3.91 -4.13 -8.02
C GLU A 27 -3.83 -5.48 -8.73
N GLU A 28 -4.78 -5.76 -9.63
CA GLU A 28 -4.78 -6.94 -10.52
C GLU A 28 -4.60 -8.30 -9.80
N GLY A 29 -5.09 -8.40 -8.56
CA GLY A 29 -4.99 -9.59 -7.72
C GLY A 29 -3.66 -9.75 -6.98
N ILE A 30 -2.77 -8.75 -7.05
CA ILE A 30 -1.56 -8.65 -6.25
C ILE A 30 -1.84 -7.73 -5.07
N SER A 31 -1.73 -8.27 -3.85
CA SER A 31 -1.87 -7.51 -2.62
C SER A 31 -0.50 -7.25 -2.00
N ILE A 32 -0.16 -5.98 -1.81
CA ILE A 32 1.04 -5.53 -1.10
C ILE A 32 0.61 -4.96 0.24
N ARG A 33 1.27 -5.39 1.31
CA ARG A 33 1.06 -4.87 2.66
C ARG A 33 2.40 -4.40 3.22
N VAL A 34 2.47 -3.13 3.58
CA VAL A 34 3.65 -2.52 4.20
C VAL A 34 3.29 -2.20 5.64
N PRO A 35 3.78 -2.97 6.62
CA PRO A 35 3.54 -2.68 8.04
C PRO A 35 4.37 -1.46 8.49
N ASP A 36 4.06 -0.96 9.69
CA ASP A 36 4.83 0.06 10.41
C ASP A 36 5.02 1.40 9.68
N VAL A 37 4.05 1.79 8.85
CA VAL A 37 4.07 3.07 8.13
C VAL A 37 3.55 4.19 9.04
N PRO A 38 4.31 5.26 9.28
CA PRO A 38 3.86 6.39 10.09
C PRO A 38 2.77 7.20 9.38
N ALA A 39 1.63 7.39 10.04
CA ALA A 39 0.49 8.12 9.49
C ALA A 39 -0.33 8.81 10.58
N TRP A 40 -1.16 9.77 10.15
CA TRP A 40 -2.25 10.27 10.97
C TRP A 40 -3.43 9.31 10.86
N VAL A 41 -3.79 8.64 11.95
CA VAL A 41 -4.88 7.65 11.95
C VAL A 41 -6.03 8.16 12.81
N CYS A 42 -7.24 8.05 12.29
CA CYS A 42 -8.44 8.31 13.08
C CYS A 42 -8.62 7.20 14.14
N PRO A 43 -8.78 7.53 15.42
CA PRO A 43 -8.89 6.53 16.49
C PRO A 43 -10.23 5.76 16.50
N VAL A 44 -11.21 6.16 15.69
CA VAL A 44 -12.56 5.54 15.67
C VAL A 44 -12.71 4.50 14.57
N ASP A 45 -12.33 4.83 13.34
CA ASP A 45 -12.52 3.99 12.14
C ASP A 45 -11.20 3.52 11.51
N GLY A 46 -10.06 4.01 11.98
CA GLY A 46 -8.75 3.69 11.41
C GLY A 46 -8.42 4.45 10.11
N GLU A 47 -9.16 5.51 9.76
CA GLU A 47 -8.91 6.31 8.55
C GLU A 47 -7.51 6.94 8.59
N ALA A 48 -6.59 6.43 7.77
CA ALA A 48 -5.22 6.87 7.69
C ALA A 48 -5.03 8.03 6.70
N SER A 49 -4.24 9.03 7.09
CA SER A 49 -3.73 10.08 6.23
C SER A 49 -2.21 10.11 6.31
N PHE A 50 -1.58 9.86 5.18
CA PHE A 50 -0.13 9.85 5.04
C PHE A 50 0.37 11.22 4.59
N THR A 51 1.65 11.51 4.86
CA THR A 51 2.27 12.73 4.32
C THR A 51 2.57 12.54 2.83
N PRO A 52 2.53 13.60 1.99
CA PRO A 52 2.86 13.49 0.57
C PRO A 52 4.21 12.81 0.33
N GLU A 53 5.20 13.14 1.15
CA GLU A 53 6.54 12.57 1.10
C GLU A 53 6.52 11.04 1.31
N THR A 54 5.78 10.56 2.32
CA THR A 54 5.59 9.12 2.58
C THR A 54 4.81 8.43 1.47
N VAL A 55 3.78 9.08 0.91
CA VAL A 55 2.97 8.51 -0.17
C VAL A 55 3.80 8.31 -1.43
N ASP A 56 4.63 9.29 -1.80
CA ASP A 56 5.48 9.21 -2.99
C ASP A 56 6.47 8.04 -2.89
N GLU A 57 7.11 7.87 -1.74
CA GLU A 57 8.03 6.73 -1.47
C GLU A 57 7.30 5.39 -1.50
N LEU A 58 6.12 5.29 -0.88
CA LEU A 58 5.31 4.08 -0.89
C LEU A 58 4.87 3.73 -2.32
N LEU A 59 4.40 4.69 -3.09
CA LEU A 59 3.95 4.48 -4.46
C LEU A 59 5.10 4.05 -5.37
N ALA A 60 6.28 4.64 -5.23
CA ALA A 60 7.48 4.22 -5.97
C ALA A 60 7.81 2.74 -5.67
N THR A 61 7.87 2.38 -4.39
CA THR A 61 8.19 1.03 -3.94
C THR A 61 7.14 0.00 -4.38
N VAL A 62 5.86 0.34 -4.22
CA VAL A 62 4.72 -0.50 -4.60
C VAL A 62 4.73 -0.79 -6.09
N ARG A 63 4.99 0.21 -6.94
CA ARG A 63 5.07 0.03 -8.40
C ARG A 63 6.17 -0.95 -8.77
N GLU A 64 7.35 -0.85 -8.16
CA GLU A 64 8.45 -1.79 -8.43
C GLU A 64 8.09 -3.23 -8.03
N LEU A 65 7.45 -3.39 -6.87
CA LEU A 65 6.99 -4.70 -6.39
C LEU A 65 5.91 -5.30 -7.29
N ILE A 66 4.98 -4.48 -7.78
CA ILE A 66 3.93 -4.93 -8.71
C ILE A 66 4.54 -5.38 -10.03
N GLU A 67 5.43 -4.58 -10.60
CA GLU A 67 6.10 -4.95 -11.86
C GLU A 67 6.88 -6.26 -11.71
N LEU A 68 7.57 -6.44 -10.58
CA LEU A 68 8.27 -7.69 -10.28
C LEU A 68 7.30 -8.86 -10.10
N ALA A 69 6.18 -8.66 -9.41
CA ALA A 69 5.15 -9.67 -9.21
C ALA A 69 4.44 -10.03 -10.53
N LYS A 70 4.16 -9.06 -11.41
CA LYS A 70 3.62 -9.28 -12.77
C LYS A 70 4.57 -10.12 -13.60
N ARG A 71 5.86 -9.76 -13.65
CA ARG A 71 6.90 -10.56 -14.34
C ARG A 71 7.02 -11.97 -13.77
N ALA A 72 6.92 -12.14 -12.45
CA ALA A 72 6.96 -13.46 -11.82
C ALA A 72 5.72 -14.30 -12.18
N ARG A 73 4.54 -13.69 -12.23
CA ARG A 73 3.29 -14.33 -12.67
C ARG A 73 3.34 -14.75 -14.14
N GLU A 74 3.85 -13.89 -15.02
CA GLU A 74 4.07 -14.21 -16.44
C GLU A 74 5.03 -15.38 -16.61
N ARG A 75 6.18 -15.35 -15.93
CA ARG A 75 7.15 -16.47 -15.94
C ARG A 75 6.48 -17.77 -15.49
N ARG A 76 5.68 -17.74 -14.42
CA ARG A 76 4.94 -18.93 -13.95
C ARG A 76 3.97 -19.42 -15.03
N SER A 77 3.24 -18.53 -15.69
CA SER A 77 2.36 -18.88 -16.82
C SER A 77 3.14 -19.55 -17.96
N THR A 78 4.28 -18.99 -18.34
CA THR A 78 5.18 -19.54 -19.36
C THR A 78 5.66 -20.95 -18.99
N PHE A 79 6.13 -21.17 -17.76
CA PHE A 79 6.49 -22.53 -17.29
C PHE A 79 5.30 -23.49 -17.30
N THR A 80 4.09 -23.00 -17.01
CA THR A 80 2.88 -23.84 -17.04
C THR A 80 2.53 -24.25 -18.47
N GLN A 81 2.71 -23.36 -19.47
CA GLN A 81 2.53 -23.70 -20.89
C GLN A 81 3.53 -24.76 -21.37
N TYR A 82 4.77 -24.75 -20.89
CA TYR A 82 5.74 -25.81 -21.21
C TYR A 82 5.46 -27.15 -20.51
N ILE A 83 4.63 -27.18 -19.46
CA ILE A 83 4.26 -28.40 -18.72
C ILE A 83 3.04 -29.11 -19.34
N VAL A 84 2.28 -28.48 -20.25
CA VAL A 84 1.13 -29.10 -20.93
C VAL A 84 1.48 -29.39 -22.40
N SER A 85 2.09 -30.55 -22.64
CA SER A 85 1.93 -31.41 -23.82
C SER A 85 2.89 -32.60 -23.72
N VAL A 86 2.48 -33.64 -22.99
CA VAL A 86 2.95 -35.02 -23.23
C VAL A 86 1.78 -35.97 -22.94
N GLY A 87 1.21 -36.59 -23.98
CA GLY A 87 0.23 -37.68 -23.90
C GLY A 87 -1.19 -37.31 -24.30
#